data_AF-A0AAU0X9X0-F1
#
_entry.id   AF-A0AAU0X9X0-F1
#
_cell.length_a   1.000
_cell.length_b   1.000
_cell.length_c   1.000
_cell.angle_alpha   90.00
_cell.angle_beta   90.00
_cell.angle_gamma   90.00
#
_symmetry.space_group_name_H-M   'P 1'
#
loop_
_entity.id
_entity.type
_entity.pdbx_description
1 polymer ?
#
loop_
_entity_poly.entity_id
_entity_poly.type
_entity_poly.pdbx_seq_one_letter_code
_entity_poly.pdbx_strand_id
1 'polypeptide(L)'
;MTEQPGDRLRRTQPAWELLEDKILVHTAASITNGKIPALGLEEHDGIILCGAGALATAANFQRQGRDPRPTLVDPNSYKQPATADEPFQLGAGVIPGQASLFEDDEPSPLQVSHDIHLHNGATASLTPTRYIPGGNRQAVATATQAVRDLDPEQAVLTLPLDYQWLRQPHDLDYVIATLADLPHIKGIALGAARNPLATKGSVTALRYLIGSLDRVALIRTDLAGLDAFAHGALFAAIGMQTSMRHISPPGSGGPAMPKGRNVTTMVLHPQLMDYFKADVLADRYGNLRALCHCTVCQGRSITRFRHNPGDQEEANRHNVATWLPWADDLQRTTAGADRIEAWRRLCSDAVQARQQIREQLGSPDAFETPRWLKTWAGEPD
;
A
#
# COMPACT_ATOMS: atom_id res chain seq x y z
N MET A 1 0.52 -3.75 35.87
CA MET A 1 -0.30 -3.00 34.91
C MET A 1 -1.56 -3.81 34.67
N THR A 2 -2.72 -3.29 35.04
CA THR A 2 -4.01 -3.97 34.86
C THR A 2 -4.53 -3.69 33.45
N GLU A 3 -4.59 -4.74 32.61
CA GLU A 3 -5.21 -4.70 31.28
C GLU A 3 -6.65 -4.16 31.37
N GLN A 4 -7.02 -3.23 30.50
CA GLN A 4 -8.39 -2.74 30.45
C GLN A 4 -9.29 -3.73 29.69
N PRO A 5 -10.59 -3.86 30.06
CA PRO A 5 -11.51 -4.85 29.46
C PRO A 5 -11.68 -4.75 27.93
N GLY A 6 -11.42 -3.57 27.35
CA GLY A 6 -11.46 -3.36 25.90
C GLY A 6 -10.27 -3.95 25.12
N ASP A 7 -9.12 -4.16 25.76
CA ASP A 7 -7.93 -4.75 25.13
C ASP A 7 -8.09 -6.24 24.86
N ARG A 8 -8.95 -6.93 25.62
CA ARG A 8 -9.25 -8.36 25.42
C ARG A 8 -10.22 -8.61 24.26
N LEU A 9 -11.14 -7.69 23.97
CA LEU A 9 -12.21 -7.92 22.98
C LEU A 9 -11.74 -7.82 21.51
N ARG A 10 -10.63 -7.11 21.23
CA ARG A 10 -10.06 -7.07 19.85
C ARG A 10 -9.09 -8.21 19.55
N ARG A 11 -8.63 -8.96 20.57
CA ARG A 11 -7.70 -10.08 20.42
C ARG A 11 -8.37 -11.44 20.23
N THR A 12 -9.70 -11.51 20.16
CA THR A 12 -10.43 -12.79 20.04
C THR A 12 -10.76 -13.18 18.61
N GLN A 13 -10.65 -12.26 17.64
CA GLN A 13 -10.90 -12.53 16.23
C GLN A 13 -9.58 -12.55 15.46
N PRO A 14 -9.38 -13.50 14.55
CA PRO A 14 -8.24 -13.46 13.66
C PRO A 14 -8.23 -12.18 12.82
N ALA A 15 -7.04 -11.60 12.63
CA ALA A 15 -6.88 -10.35 11.89
C ALA A 15 -7.38 -10.44 10.46
N TRP A 16 -7.32 -11.62 9.83
CA TRP A 16 -7.83 -11.78 8.46
C TRP A 16 -9.34 -11.53 8.38
N GLU A 17 -10.14 -11.87 9.40
CA GLU A 17 -11.58 -11.59 9.42
C GLU A 17 -11.87 -10.09 9.52
N LEU A 18 -11.04 -9.38 10.30
CA LEU A 18 -11.16 -7.93 10.46
C LEU A 18 -10.70 -7.15 9.22
N LEU A 19 -9.81 -7.74 8.43
CA LEU A 19 -9.21 -7.13 7.25
C LEU A 19 -9.89 -7.58 5.95
N GLU A 20 -10.63 -8.68 5.94
CA GLU A 20 -11.30 -9.21 4.76
C GLU A 20 -12.21 -8.17 4.11
N ASP A 21 -12.12 -8.10 2.78
CA ASP A 21 -12.88 -7.19 1.94
C ASP A 21 -12.68 -5.69 2.31
N LYS A 22 -11.51 -5.30 2.82
CA LYS A 22 -11.15 -3.90 3.16
C LYS A 22 -10.18 -3.25 2.17
N ILE A 23 -10.35 -1.95 1.95
CA ILE A 23 -9.38 -1.12 1.23
C ILE A 23 -8.90 0.00 2.16
N LEU A 24 -7.68 -0.15 2.67
CA LEU A 24 -7.10 0.71 3.68
C LEU A 24 -6.37 1.92 3.07
N VAL A 25 -6.30 3.00 3.85
CA VAL A 25 -5.45 4.15 3.52
C VAL A 25 -4.06 3.93 4.13
N HIS A 26 -3.01 3.89 3.30
CA HIS A 26 -1.64 3.88 3.78
C HIS A 26 -1.10 5.31 3.86
N THR A 27 -0.75 5.76 5.06
CA THR A 27 -0.32 7.15 5.29
C THR A 27 0.83 7.28 6.30
N ALA A 28 1.60 8.35 6.17
CA ALA A 28 2.56 8.72 7.20
C ALA A 28 1.85 9.14 8.49
N ALA A 29 2.39 8.74 9.64
CA ALA A 29 1.87 9.11 10.95
C ALA A 29 2.11 10.58 11.34
N SER A 30 2.62 11.42 10.43
CA SER A 30 2.95 12.81 10.74
C SER A 30 1.70 13.60 11.10
N ILE A 31 1.69 14.09 12.33
CA ILE A 31 0.68 15.00 12.85
C ILE A 31 0.94 16.38 12.24
N THR A 32 0.05 16.87 11.38
CA THR A 32 0.05 18.27 10.93
C THR A 32 -0.99 19.01 11.78
N ASN A 33 -0.56 19.98 12.59
CA ASN A 33 -1.46 20.78 13.45
C ASN A 33 -2.35 19.95 14.40
N GLY A 34 -1.80 18.90 15.03
CA GLY A 34 -2.56 18.07 15.98
C GLY A 34 -3.55 17.09 15.35
N LYS A 35 -3.65 17.02 14.02
CA LYS A 35 -4.49 16.08 13.28
C LYS A 35 -3.65 15.22 12.35
N ILE A 36 -4.00 13.95 12.23
CA ILE A 36 -3.49 13.10 11.16
C ILE A 36 -4.33 13.40 9.94
N PRO A 37 -3.72 13.80 8.81
CA PRO A 37 -4.48 14.32 7.69
C PRO A 37 -5.50 13.34 7.09
N ALA A 38 -5.32 12.03 7.33
CA ALA A 38 -6.25 10.97 6.92
C ALA A 38 -7.53 10.87 7.78
N LEU A 39 -7.54 11.35 9.04
CA LEU A 39 -8.65 11.14 9.98
C LEU A 39 -9.91 11.98 9.72
N GLY A 40 -9.88 12.87 8.72
CA GLY A 40 -11.05 13.65 8.32
C GLY A 40 -11.96 12.96 7.31
N LEU A 41 -11.70 11.69 6.98
CA LEU A 41 -12.48 10.91 6.03
C LEU A 41 -13.22 9.82 6.81
N GLU A 42 -14.49 10.08 7.13
CA GLU A 42 -15.38 9.11 7.80
C GLU A 42 -15.65 7.86 6.95
N GLU A 43 -15.14 7.81 5.72
CA GLU A 43 -15.50 6.85 4.67
C GLU A 43 -14.42 5.81 4.34
N HIS A 44 -13.27 5.78 5.02
CA HIS A 44 -12.27 4.72 4.78
C HIS A 44 -12.50 3.51 5.68
N ASP A 45 -12.08 2.32 5.23
CA ASP A 45 -12.22 1.07 5.97
C ASP A 45 -11.24 0.89 7.12
N GLY A 46 -10.13 1.62 7.09
CA GLY A 46 -9.06 1.52 8.08
C GLY A 46 -7.77 2.09 7.52
N ILE A 47 -6.69 1.93 8.26
CA ILE A 47 -5.43 2.64 7.99
C ILE A 47 -4.20 1.78 8.22
N ILE A 48 -3.16 2.06 7.42
CA ILE A 48 -1.79 1.64 7.71
C ILE A 48 -0.97 2.90 8.00
N LEU A 49 -0.41 2.98 9.20
CA LEU A 49 0.43 4.08 9.65
C LEU A 49 1.90 3.73 9.43
N CYS A 50 2.63 4.63 8.78
CA CYS A 50 4.06 4.46 8.50
C CYS A 50 4.88 5.60 9.12
N GLY A 51 6.12 5.30 9.50
CA GLY A 51 7.13 6.28 9.87
C GLY A 51 7.15 6.64 11.36
N ALA A 52 7.93 7.69 11.68
CA ALA A 52 8.15 8.10 13.06
C ALA A 52 6.83 8.46 13.75
N GLY A 53 6.59 7.86 14.92
CA GLY A 53 5.37 8.06 15.70
C GLY A 53 4.18 7.18 15.29
N ALA A 54 4.31 6.29 14.30
CA ALA A 54 3.20 5.41 13.88
C ALA A 54 2.64 4.55 15.02
N LEU A 55 3.52 3.90 15.80
CA LEU A 55 3.12 3.13 16.98
C LEU A 55 2.42 3.98 18.05
N ALA A 56 2.99 5.15 18.38
CA ALA A 56 2.41 6.06 19.37
C ALA A 56 1.04 6.58 18.91
N THR A 57 0.88 6.84 17.62
CA THR A 57 -0.38 7.21 16.99
C THR A 57 -1.42 6.09 17.08
N ALA A 58 -1.04 4.85 16.74
CA ALA A 58 -1.93 3.69 16.86
C ALA A 58 -2.43 3.52 18.31
N ALA A 59 -1.53 3.62 19.28
CA ALA A 59 -1.87 3.55 20.70
C ALA A 59 -2.81 4.70 21.13
N ASN A 60 -2.68 5.88 20.54
CA ASN A 60 -3.60 6.99 20.79
C ASN A 60 -5.01 6.70 20.25
N PHE A 61 -5.15 6.08 19.07
CA PHE A 61 -6.46 5.70 18.54
C PHE A 61 -7.16 4.68 19.40
N GLN A 62 -6.43 3.66 19.85
CA GLN A 62 -6.94 2.65 20.77
C GLN A 62 -7.42 3.28 22.08
N ARG A 63 -6.57 4.07 22.74
CA ARG A 63 -6.89 4.70 24.04
C ARG A 63 -8.08 5.65 23.99
N GLN A 64 -8.26 6.36 22.87
CA GLN A 64 -9.36 7.29 22.73
C GLN A 64 -10.68 6.59 22.38
N GLY A 65 -10.66 5.27 22.08
CA GLY A 65 -11.85 4.52 21.65
C GLY A 65 -12.49 5.09 20.39
N ARG A 66 -11.74 5.90 19.62
CA ARG A 66 -12.29 6.79 18.60
C ARG A 66 -12.56 6.12 17.26
N ASP A 67 -12.02 4.92 17.05
CA ASP A 67 -12.15 4.24 15.78
C ASP A 67 -12.20 2.71 15.94
N PRO A 68 -13.32 2.05 15.58
CA PRO A 68 -13.39 0.59 15.54
C PRO A 68 -12.63 0.00 14.34
N ARG A 69 -12.23 0.82 13.36
CA ARG A 69 -11.62 0.35 12.11
C ARG A 69 -10.23 -0.28 12.32
N PRO A 70 -9.86 -1.25 11.46
CA PRO A 70 -8.52 -1.82 11.45
C PRO A 70 -7.42 -0.76 11.37
N THR A 71 -6.43 -0.91 12.24
CA THR A 71 -5.23 -0.07 12.27
C THR A 71 -4.01 -0.96 12.21
N LEU A 72 -3.16 -0.76 11.21
CA LEU A 72 -1.90 -1.47 11.07
C LEU A 72 -0.73 -0.48 11.17
N VAL A 73 0.45 -0.98 11.49
CA VAL A 73 1.68 -0.19 11.54
C VAL A 73 2.71 -0.79 10.61
N ASP A 74 3.12 -0.03 9.59
CA ASP A 74 4.21 -0.36 8.67
C ASP A 74 5.56 0.08 9.28
N PRO A 75 6.47 -0.86 9.59
CA PRO A 75 7.82 -0.56 10.08
C PRO A 75 8.68 0.25 9.11
N ASN A 76 8.36 0.26 7.80
CA ASN A 76 9.10 0.95 6.76
C ASN A 76 10.56 0.49 6.62
N SER A 77 10.78 -0.82 6.74
CA SER A 77 12.10 -1.48 6.79
C SER A 77 12.80 -1.65 5.43
N TYR A 78 12.30 -1.00 4.38
CA TYR A 78 12.63 -1.30 2.97
C TYR A 78 13.86 -0.53 2.44
N LYS A 79 14.58 0.17 3.32
CA LYS A 79 15.71 1.02 2.92
C LYS A 79 17.01 0.23 2.70
N GLN A 80 17.07 -0.99 3.21
CA GLN A 80 18.19 -1.90 3.08
C GLN A 80 17.75 -3.19 2.40
N PRO A 81 18.63 -3.84 1.61
CA PRO A 81 18.34 -5.15 1.06
C PRO A 81 18.31 -6.20 2.18
N ALA A 82 17.39 -7.15 2.06
CA ALA A 82 17.32 -8.36 2.84
C ALA A 82 18.44 -9.31 2.40
N THR A 83 19.03 -10.01 3.36
CA THR A 83 19.95 -11.13 3.12
C THR A 83 19.37 -12.40 3.75
N ALA A 84 20.02 -13.54 3.50
CA ALA A 84 19.62 -14.79 4.13
C ALA A 84 19.75 -14.73 5.67
N ASP A 85 20.74 -13.99 6.18
CA ASP A 85 21.02 -13.88 7.62
C ASP A 85 20.25 -12.73 8.28
N GLU A 86 19.95 -11.67 7.52
CA GLU A 86 19.25 -10.48 8.01
C GLU A 86 18.02 -10.15 7.15
N PRO A 87 16.97 -10.98 7.17
CA PRO A 87 15.75 -10.71 6.41
C PRO A 87 14.93 -9.55 7.02
N PHE A 88 15.14 -9.20 8.29
CA PHE A 88 14.36 -8.18 9.01
C PHE A 88 15.21 -6.99 9.46
N GLN A 89 14.61 -5.81 9.55
CA GLN A 89 15.17 -4.64 10.21
C GLN A 89 14.59 -4.53 11.61
N LEU A 90 15.25 -5.19 12.56
CA LEU A 90 14.89 -5.16 13.97
C LEU A 90 15.59 -3.95 14.62
N GLY A 91 14.89 -3.23 15.50
CA GLY A 91 15.43 -2.03 16.14
C GLY A 91 16.69 -2.32 16.98
N ALA A 92 17.56 -1.32 17.16
CA ALA A 92 18.81 -1.42 17.93
C ALA A 92 18.64 -1.69 19.44
N GLY A 93 17.43 -1.99 19.91
CA GLY A 93 17.15 -2.41 21.28
C GLY A 93 17.35 -3.90 21.53
N VAL A 94 17.67 -4.68 20.49
CA VAL A 94 18.07 -6.07 20.59
C VAL A 94 19.52 -6.17 20.17
N ILE A 95 20.42 -6.26 21.15
CA ILE A 95 21.84 -6.54 20.91
C ILE A 95 21.96 -8.06 20.70
N PRO A 96 22.38 -8.55 19.53
CA PRO A 96 22.75 -9.95 19.38
C PRO A 96 23.88 -10.28 20.35
N GLY A 97 23.66 -11.19 21.29
CA GLY A 97 24.71 -11.65 22.22
C GLY A 97 24.78 -10.94 23.58
N GLN A 98 23.80 -10.11 23.96
CA GLN A 98 23.54 -9.93 25.40
C GLN A 98 22.79 -11.18 25.88
N ALA A 99 23.56 -12.20 26.28
CA ALA A 99 23.02 -13.35 27.00
C ALA A 99 22.37 -12.84 28.29
N SER A 100 21.05 -12.81 28.29
CA SER A 100 20.28 -12.86 29.52
C SER A 100 20.63 -14.17 30.25
N LEU A 101 20.70 -14.13 31.58
CA LEU A 101 21.10 -15.28 32.41
C LEU A 101 20.10 -16.47 32.37
N PHE A 102 19.12 -16.43 31.45
CA PHE A 102 18.07 -17.43 31.27
C PHE A 102 17.94 -17.73 29.76
N GLU A 103 18.74 -18.68 29.26
CA GLU A 103 18.91 -18.93 27.82
C GLU A 103 17.76 -19.70 27.15
N ASP A 104 16.75 -20.18 27.89
CA ASP A 104 15.77 -21.11 27.34
C ASP A 104 14.37 -20.53 27.03
N ASP A 105 14.05 -19.27 27.42
CA ASP A 105 12.69 -18.72 27.31
C ASP A 105 12.61 -17.28 26.74
N GLU A 106 13.69 -16.72 26.20
CA GLU A 106 13.62 -15.35 25.68
C GLU A 106 12.92 -15.29 24.31
N PRO A 107 11.89 -14.44 24.15
CA PRO A 107 11.19 -14.29 22.89
C PRO A 107 12.16 -13.81 21.81
N SER A 108 12.02 -14.37 20.61
CA SER A 108 12.86 -13.94 19.48
C SER A 108 12.70 -12.42 19.25
N PRO A 109 13.73 -11.74 18.72
CA PRO A 109 13.64 -10.31 18.41
C PRO A 109 12.45 -9.94 17.50
N LEU A 110 12.08 -10.87 16.61
CA LEU A 110 10.92 -10.74 15.75
C LEU A 110 9.61 -10.84 16.55
N GLN A 111 9.51 -11.77 17.51
CA GLN A 111 8.38 -11.86 18.44
C GLN A 111 8.23 -10.60 19.28
N VAL A 112 9.32 -10.03 19.79
CA VAL A 112 9.28 -8.75 20.52
C VAL A 112 8.73 -7.63 19.65
N SER A 113 9.18 -7.53 18.39
CA SER A 113 8.63 -6.55 17.43
C SER A 113 7.14 -6.79 17.17
N HIS A 114 6.72 -8.06 17.09
CA HIS A 114 5.33 -8.45 16.92
C HIS A 114 4.46 -7.98 18.09
N ASP A 115 4.86 -8.31 19.32
CA ASP A 115 4.13 -7.98 20.54
C ASP A 115 4.00 -6.46 20.74
N ILE A 116 5.05 -5.69 20.42
CA ILE A 116 5.02 -4.23 20.51
C ILE A 116 3.90 -3.65 19.63
N HIS A 117 3.71 -4.16 18.42
CA HIS A 117 2.65 -3.67 17.52
C HIS A 117 1.26 -3.93 18.12
N LEU A 118 1.01 -5.17 18.57
CA LEU A 118 -0.27 -5.56 19.14
C LEU A 118 -0.57 -4.84 20.47
N HIS A 119 0.46 -4.63 21.30
CA HIS A 119 0.32 -3.88 22.55
C HIS A 119 0.00 -2.40 22.31
N ASN A 120 0.39 -1.84 21.17
CA ASN A 120 0.06 -0.47 20.76
C ASN A 120 -1.23 -0.39 19.92
N GLY A 121 -2.06 -1.43 19.94
CA GLY A 121 -3.41 -1.40 19.37
C GLY A 121 -3.49 -1.65 17.88
N ALA A 122 -2.41 -2.16 17.27
CA ALA A 122 -2.49 -2.64 15.90
C ALA A 122 -3.41 -3.88 15.82
N THR A 123 -4.23 -3.94 14.78
CA THR A 123 -5.09 -5.08 14.44
C THR A 123 -4.29 -6.33 14.09
N ALA A 124 -3.11 -6.14 13.50
CA ALA A 124 -2.12 -7.17 13.22
C ALA A 124 -0.72 -6.53 13.19
N SER A 125 0.30 -7.34 13.40
CA SER A 125 1.68 -6.92 13.27
C SER A 125 2.24 -7.23 11.88
N LEU A 126 2.74 -6.20 11.20
CA LEU A 126 3.47 -6.34 9.94
C LEU A 126 4.92 -6.64 10.26
N THR A 127 5.46 -7.73 9.72
CA THR A 127 6.88 -8.05 9.90
C THR A 127 7.77 -6.92 9.35
N PRO A 128 8.86 -6.55 10.04
CA PRO A 128 9.78 -5.50 9.59
C PRO A 128 10.75 -6.02 8.52
N THR A 129 10.25 -6.74 7.51
CA THR A 129 11.05 -7.36 6.45
C THR A 129 11.77 -6.28 5.63
N ARG A 130 13.05 -6.52 5.37
CA ARG A 130 13.86 -5.67 4.49
C ARG A 130 13.47 -5.85 3.03
N TYR A 131 13.95 -4.97 2.16
CA TYR A 131 13.67 -5.06 0.72
C TYR A 131 14.28 -6.32 0.12
N ILE A 132 13.51 -7.15 -0.58
CA ILE A 132 13.99 -8.40 -1.17
C ILE A 132 14.35 -8.17 -2.65
N PRO A 133 15.65 -8.13 -3.01
CA PRO A 133 16.06 -7.97 -4.40
C PRO A 133 15.59 -9.12 -5.29
N GLY A 134 15.48 -8.88 -6.59
CA GLY A 134 15.14 -9.91 -7.57
C GLY A 134 16.09 -11.12 -7.47
N GLY A 135 15.52 -12.33 -7.51
CA GLY A 135 16.26 -13.59 -7.46
C GLY A 135 16.80 -13.98 -6.08
N ASN A 136 16.64 -13.17 -5.03
CA ASN A 136 17.09 -13.51 -3.67
C ASN A 136 16.13 -14.48 -2.96
N ARG A 137 16.13 -15.73 -3.44
CA ARG A 137 15.29 -16.83 -2.96
C ARG A 137 15.53 -17.19 -1.49
N GLN A 138 16.77 -17.06 -1.03
CA GLN A 138 17.14 -17.35 0.35
C GLN A 138 16.49 -16.36 1.32
N ALA A 139 16.47 -15.06 1.00
CA ALA A 139 15.80 -14.07 1.85
C ALA A 139 14.29 -14.33 1.97
N VAL A 140 13.62 -14.74 0.89
CA VAL A 140 12.20 -15.15 0.92
C VAL A 140 12.01 -16.37 1.82
N ALA A 141 12.85 -17.39 1.67
CA ALA A 141 12.78 -18.61 2.46
C ALA A 141 13.02 -18.34 3.96
N THR A 142 14.07 -17.59 4.31
CA THR A 142 14.36 -17.26 5.72
C THR A 142 13.25 -16.42 6.34
N ALA A 143 12.75 -15.39 5.64
CA ALA A 143 11.64 -14.57 6.15
C ALA A 143 10.38 -15.42 6.37
N THR A 144 10.07 -16.32 5.44
CA THR A 144 8.94 -17.24 5.53
C THR A 144 9.11 -18.24 6.67
N GLN A 145 10.32 -18.76 6.89
CA GLN A 145 10.58 -19.70 7.98
C GLN A 145 10.45 -19.01 9.34
N ALA A 146 11.04 -17.82 9.49
CA ALA A 146 11.03 -17.08 10.76
C ALA A 146 9.63 -16.61 11.18
N VAL A 147 8.73 -16.34 10.23
CA VAL A 147 7.36 -15.92 10.58
C VAL A 147 6.49 -17.09 11.08
N ARG A 148 6.88 -18.35 10.84
CA ARG A 148 6.11 -19.52 11.29
C ARG A 148 6.00 -19.60 12.81
N ASP A 149 6.95 -19.00 13.52
CA ASP A 149 6.96 -18.94 14.98
C ASP A 149 6.07 -17.82 15.55
N LEU A 150 5.57 -16.91 14.70
CA LEU A 150 4.60 -15.89 15.09
C LEU A 150 3.16 -16.41 15.00
N ASP A 151 2.28 -15.82 15.81
CA ASP A 151 0.84 -16.10 15.77
C ASP A 151 0.27 -15.85 14.35
N PRO A 152 -0.21 -16.90 13.66
CA PRO A 152 -0.76 -16.77 12.31
C PRO A 152 -2.04 -15.95 12.26
N GLU A 153 -2.74 -15.79 13.38
CA GLU A 153 -3.98 -15.00 13.49
C GLU A 153 -3.72 -13.51 13.60
N GLN A 154 -2.52 -13.10 14.01
CA GLN A 154 -2.22 -11.70 14.33
C GLN A 154 -0.98 -11.16 13.60
N ALA A 155 -0.28 -11.99 12.81
CA ALA A 155 0.90 -11.58 12.05
C ALA A 155 0.66 -11.54 10.54
N VAL A 156 1.21 -10.50 9.91
CA VAL A 156 1.28 -10.32 8.46
C VAL A 156 2.74 -10.43 8.03
N LEU A 157 3.06 -11.45 7.24
CA LEU A 157 4.37 -11.53 6.59
C LEU A 157 4.41 -10.46 5.49
N THR A 158 5.16 -9.39 5.73
CA THR A 158 5.39 -8.35 4.74
C THR A 158 6.51 -8.78 3.80
N LEU A 159 6.27 -8.70 2.50
CA LEU A 159 7.22 -9.07 1.45
C LEU A 159 7.41 -7.87 0.50
N PRO A 160 8.42 -7.04 0.75
CA PRO A 160 8.76 -5.90 -0.08
C PRO A 160 9.64 -6.40 -1.23
N LEU A 161 9.01 -6.89 -2.29
CA LEU A 161 9.64 -7.57 -3.41
C LEU A 161 10.06 -6.58 -4.50
N ASP A 162 11.24 -6.76 -5.08
CA ASP A 162 11.56 -6.14 -6.36
C ASP A 162 10.58 -6.59 -7.46
N TYR A 163 10.13 -5.67 -8.31
CA TYR A 163 9.22 -5.99 -9.42
C TYR A 163 9.77 -7.08 -10.36
N GLN A 164 11.08 -7.32 -10.37
CA GLN A 164 11.70 -8.41 -11.12
C GLN A 164 11.17 -9.80 -10.73
N TRP A 165 10.68 -9.99 -9.50
CA TRP A 165 10.01 -11.22 -9.07
C TRP A 165 8.78 -11.55 -9.92
N LEU A 166 8.11 -10.55 -10.49
CA LEU A 166 6.97 -10.75 -11.39
C LEU A 166 7.37 -11.02 -12.84
N ARG A 167 8.64 -10.76 -13.21
CA ARG A 167 9.10 -10.85 -14.60
C ARG A 167 9.60 -12.22 -14.99
N GLN A 168 10.13 -12.96 -14.02
CA GLN A 168 10.76 -14.25 -14.22
C GLN A 168 9.79 -15.34 -13.72
N PRO A 169 9.19 -16.15 -14.60
CA PRO A 169 8.20 -17.15 -14.18
C PRO A 169 8.72 -18.08 -13.08
N HIS A 170 9.98 -18.53 -13.20
CA HIS A 170 10.61 -19.41 -12.22
C HIS A 170 10.80 -18.78 -10.83
N ASP A 171 10.93 -17.45 -10.75
CA ASP A 171 11.04 -16.73 -9.48
C ASP A 171 9.66 -16.47 -8.87
N LEU A 172 8.68 -16.15 -9.72
CA LEU A 172 7.28 -16.02 -9.32
C LEU A 172 6.75 -17.34 -8.75
N ASP A 173 6.94 -18.44 -9.48
CA ASP A 173 6.54 -19.79 -9.06
C ASP A 173 7.23 -20.18 -7.75
N TYR A 174 8.50 -19.79 -7.57
CA TYR A 174 9.22 -20.03 -6.32
C TYR A 174 8.58 -19.28 -5.14
N VAL A 175 8.23 -18.00 -5.31
CA VAL A 175 7.55 -17.23 -4.26
C VAL A 175 6.21 -17.86 -3.93
N ILE A 176 5.41 -18.22 -4.93
CA ILE A 176 4.11 -18.88 -4.72
C ILE A 176 4.31 -20.19 -3.95
N ALA A 177 5.19 -21.07 -4.41
CA ALA A 177 5.45 -22.36 -3.76
C ALA A 177 5.96 -22.19 -2.32
N THR A 178 6.80 -21.19 -2.06
CA THR A 178 7.34 -20.94 -0.71
C THR A 178 6.26 -20.46 0.27
N LEU A 179 5.26 -19.72 -0.22
CA LEU A 179 4.23 -19.08 0.60
C LEU A 179 2.92 -19.88 0.70
N ALA A 180 2.71 -20.88 -0.16
CA ALA A 180 1.46 -21.62 -0.28
C ALA A 180 0.99 -22.20 1.07
N ASP A 181 1.90 -22.85 1.80
CA ASP A 181 1.60 -23.54 3.07
C ASP A 181 1.73 -22.62 4.30
N LEU A 182 1.79 -21.30 4.11
CA LEU A 182 1.87 -20.35 5.20
C LEU A 182 0.46 -19.87 5.60
N PRO A 183 -0.03 -20.14 6.82
CA PRO A 183 -1.39 -19.73 7.24
C PRO A 183 -1.52 -18.21 7.46
N HIS A 184 -0.40 -17.52 7.64
CA HIS A 184 -0.31 -16.08 7.83
C HIS A 184 -0.83 -15.30 6.62
N ILE A 185 -1.24 -14.06 6.85
CA ILE A 185 -1.51 -13.10 5.78
C ILE A 185 -0.19 -12.75 5.07
N LYS A 186 -0.19 -12.72 3.74
CA LYS A 186 0.97 -12.32 2.93
C LYS A 186 0.79 -10.88 2.41
N GLY A 187 1.44 -9.92 3.04
CA GLY A 187 1.43 -8.52 2.63
C GLY A 187 2.48 -8.23 1.57
N ILE A 188 2.12 -8.23 0.30
CA ILE A 188 3.02 -7.96 -0.82
C ILE A 188 3.14 -6.46 -1.03
N ALA A 189 4.37 -5.97 -1.21
CA ALA A 189 4.65 -4.61 -1.66
C ALA A 189 5.69 -4.64 -2.78
N LEU A 190 5.39 -4.03 -3.92
CA LEU A 190 6.28 -4.05 -5.08
C LEU A 190 7.18 -2.81 -5.09
N GLY A 191 8.49 -3.03 -5.16
CA GLY A 191 9.45 -1.97 -5.37
C GLY A 191 10.03 -1.95 -6.77
N ALA A 192 10.17 -0.74 -7.29
CA ALA A 192 10.75 -0.46 -8.59
C ALA A 192 11.20 1.00 -8.66
N ALA A 193 12.17 1.29 -9.54
CA ALA A 193 12.58 2.67 -9.81
C ALA A 193 11.49 3.49 -10.54
N ARG A 194 10.54 2.82 -11.18
CA ARG A 194 9.38 3.38 -11.89
C ARG A 194 8.14 2.57 -11.50
N ASN A 195 7.00 2.82 -12.15
CA ASN A 195 5.80 2.01 -11.93
C ASN A 195 6.10 0.51 -12.20
N PRO A 196 5.97 -0.39 -11.20
CA PRO A 196 6.31 -1.81 -11.34
C PRO A 196 5.43 -2.55 -12.36
N LEU A 197 4.22 -2.04 -12.63
CA LEU A 197 3.24 -2.63 -13.54
C LEU A 197 3.27 -2.06 -14.95
N ALA A 198 4.13 -1.07 -15.22
CA ALA A 198 4.30 -0.55 -16.58
C ALA A 198 5.01 -1.55 -17.53
N THR A 199 5.64 -2.60 -16.96
CA THR A 199 6.33 -3.62 -17.74
C THR A 199 5.34 -4.67 -18.24
N LYS A 200 5.52 -5.11 -19.48
CA LYS A 200 4.72 -6.18 -20.10
C LYS A 200 4.71 -7.44 -19.24
N GLY A 201 3.52 -8.00 -19.01
CA GLY A 201 3.29 -9.22 -18.25
C GLY A 201 3.17 -9.02 -16.73
N SER A 202 3.51 -7.83 -16.21
CA SER A 202 3.57 -7.60 -14.76
C SER A 202 2.18 -7.57 -14.10
N VAL A 203 1.16 -7.07 -14.80
CA VAL A 203 -0.23 -7.10 -14.28
C VAL A 203 -0.73 -8.53 -14.21
N THR A 204 -0.52 -9.30 -15.29
CA THR A 204 -0.90 -10.72 -15.35
C THR A 204 -0.19 -11.55 -14.28
N ALA A 205 1.12 -11.32 -14.11
CA ALA A 205 1.93 -11.99 -13.09
C ALA A 205 1.48 -11.65 -11.65
N LEU A 206 1.14 -10.38 -11.38
CA LEU A 206 0.61 -9.98 -10.07
C LEU A 206 -0.74 -10.65 -9.78
N ARG A 207 -1.66 -10.65 -10.75
CA ARG A 207 -2.95 -11.34 -10.63
C ARG A 207 -2.77 -12.84 -10.44
N TYR A 208 -1.79 -13.46 -11.12
CA TYR A 208 -1.45 -14.86 -10.91
C TYR A 208 -0.94 -15.13 -9.49
N LEU A 209 -0.06 -14.28 -8.95
CA LEU A 209 0.39 -14.38 -7.56
C LEU A 209 -0.78 -14.33 -6.58
N ILE A 210 -1.67 -13.34 -6.74
CA ILE A 210 -2.82 -13.13 -5.85
C ILE A 210 -3.79 -14.32 -5.94
N GLY A 211 -4.11 -14.78 -7.15
CA GLY A 211 -5.04 -15.90 -7.35
C GLY A 211 -4.47 -17.26 -6.98
N SER A 212 -3.16 -17.38 -6.74
CA SER A 212 -2.50 -18.66 -6.40
C SER A 212 -2.27 -18.84 -4.90
N LEU A 213 -2.57 -17.84 -4.07
CA LEU A 213 -2.23 -17.84 -2.65
C LEU A 213 -3.42 -17.39 -1.82
N ASP A 214 -3.67 -18.08 -0.70
CA ASP A 214 -4.65 -17.62 0.27
C ASP A 214 -4.15 -16.42 1.06
N ARG A 215 -5.06 -15.52 1.42
CA ARG A 215 -4.83 -14.38 2.35
C ARG A 215 -3.71 -13.45 1.88
N VAL A 216 -3.67 -13.13 0.59
CA VAL A 216 -2.74 -12.14 0.03
C VAL A 216 -3.32 -10.74 0.17
N ALA A 217 -2.50 -9.79 0.58
CA ALA A 217 -2.81 -8.38 0.54
C ALA A 217 -1.80 -7.63 -0.32
N LEU A 218 -2.24 -6.60 -1.06
CA LEU A 218 -1.34 -5.69 -1.76
C LEU A 218 -1.26 -4.36 -0.99
N ILE A 219 -0.09 -4.06 -0.44
CA ILE A 219 0.15 -2.86 0.35
C ILE A 219 1.20 -1.97 -0.30
N ARG A 220 1.25 -0.70 0.13
CA ARG A 220 2.17 0.33 -0.39
C ARG A 220 2.07 0.47 -1.91
N THR A 221 0.84 0.54 -2.39
CA THR A 221 0.54 0.60 -3.81
C THR A 221 -0.28 1.84 -4.15
N ASP A 222 -0.45 2.09 -5.45
CA ASP A 222 -1.39 3.05 -6.01
C ASP A 222 -2.74 2.36 -6.33
N LEU A 223 -3.39 2.74 -7.43
CA LEU A 223 -4.65 2.14 -7.89
C LEU A 223 -4.53 0.65 -8.20
N ALA A 224 -3.33 0.09 -8.35
CA ALA A 224 -3.15 -1.35 -8.44
C ALA A 224 -3.69 -2.11 -7.21
N GLY A 225 -3.88 -1.43 -6.07
CA GLY A 225 -4.60 -1.99 -4.93
C GLY A 225 -6.04 -2.38 -5.27
N LEU A 226 -6.74 -1.58 -6.09
CA LEU A 226 -8.10 -1.88 -6.53
C LEU A 226 -8.13 -3.06 -7.53
N ASP A 227 -7.14 -3.13 -8.42
CA ASP A 227 -6.98 -4.29 -9.31
C ASP A 227 -6.74 -5.57 -8.53
N ALA A 228 -5.80 -5.55 -7.58
CA ALA A 228 -5.52 -6.69 -6.71
C ALA A 228 -6.77 -7.12 -5.91
N PHE A 229 -7.50 -6.15 -5.37
CA PHE A 229 -8.75 -6.38 -4.63
C PHE A 229 -9.83 -7.03 -5.51
N ALA A 230 -10.02 -6.51 -6.73
CA ALA A 230 -10.98 -7.08 -7.68
C ALA A 230 -10.63 -8.54 -8.04
N HIS A 231 -9.34 -8.88 -8.03
CA HIS A 231 -8.81 -10.19 -8.35
C HIS A 231 -8.60 -11.11 -7.13
N GLY A 232 -9.18 -10.78 -5.97
CA GLY A 232 -9.24 -11.70 -4.82
C GLY A 232 -8.19 -11.47 -3.73
N ALA A 233 -7.49 -10.33 -3.72
CA ALA A 233 -6.70 -9.97 -2.54
C ALA A 233 -7.63 -9.82 -1.32
N LEU A 234 -7.20 -10.37 -0.17
CA LEU A 234 -7.89 -10.29 1.12
C LEU A 234 -8.19 -8.83 1.50
N PHE A 235 -7.19 -7.96 1.32
CA PHE A 235 -7.33 -6.52 1.45
C PHE A 235 -6.28 -5.81 0.59
N ALA A 236 -6.46 -4.51 0.38
CA ALA A 236 -5.46 -3.66 -0.26
C ALA A 236 -5.19 -2.41 0.58
N ALA A 237 -4.01 -1.81 0.43
CA ALA A 237 -3.68 -0.54 1.09
C ALA A 237 -3.06 0.46 0.10
N ILE A 238 -3.82 1.53 -0.19
CA ILE A 238 -3.46 2.56 -1.17
C ILE A 238 -2.80 3.74 -0.48
N GLY A 239 -1.63 4.14 -0.98
CA GLY A 239 -0.86 5.26 -0.43
C GLY A 239 -1.54 6.62 -0.63
N MET A 240 -1.72 7.35 0.45
CA MET A 240 -2.18 8.75 0.43
C MET A 240 -1.11 9.65 -0.20
N GLN A 241 0.13 9.55 0.27
CA GLN A 241 1.29 10.26 -0.29
C GLN A 241 2.03 9.39 -1.32
N THR A 242 2.73 10.01 -2.27
CA THR A 242 3.55 9.31 -3.28
C THR A 242 4.55 8.34 -2.67
N SER A 243 5.19 8.69 -1.56
CA SER A 243 6.14 7.82 -0.85
C SER A 243 5.49 6.58 -0.26
N MET A 244 4.17 6.61 0.00
CA MET A 244 3.40 5.47 0.50
C MET A 244 2.80 4.62 -0.62
N ARG A 245 2.86 5.07 -1.89
CA ARG A 245 2.35 4.34 -3.06
C ARG A 245 3.38 3.47 -3.76
N HIS A 246 4.66 3.63 -3.43
CA HIS A 246 5.74 2.90 -4.09
C HIS A 246 6.88 2.62 -3.09
N ILE A 247 7.58 1.51 -3.30
CA ILE A 247 8.87 1.25 -2.66
C ILE A 247 9.97 1.59 -3.66
N SER A 248 10.93 2.43 -3.23
CA SER A 248 12.15 2.67 -4.00
C SER A 248 13.19 1.62 -3.64
N PRO A 249 13.73 0.87 -4.61
CA PRO A 249 14.80 -0.09 -4.34
C PRO A 249 15.99 0.57 -3.63
N PRO A 250 16.64 -0.11 -2.66
CA PRO A 250 17.86 0.38 -2.05
C PRO A 250 18.92 0.72 -3.11
N GLY A 251 19.56 1.89 -2.98
CA GLY A 251 20.57 2.35 -3.93
C GLY A 251 20.02 2.91 -5.25
N SER A 252 18.72 2.83 -5.53
CA SER A 252 18.12 3.43 -6.75
C SER A 252 17.87 4.94 -6.63
N GLY A 253 18.58 5.63 -5.72
CA GLY A 253 18.38 7.06 -5.48
C GLY A 253 18.56 7.86 -6.75
N GLY A 254 17.55 8.68 -7.10
CA GLY A 254 17.72 9.74 -8.08
C GLY A 254 18.76 10.77 -7.61
N PRO A 255 19.17 11.72 -8.47
CA PRO A 255 20.10 12.77 -8.07
C PRO A 255 19.61 13.45 -6.79
N ALA A 256 20.55 13.73 -5.89
CA ALA A 256 20.26 14.37 -4.60
C ALA A 256 19.30 15.53 -4.80
N MET A 257 18.16 15.51 -4.09
CA MET A 257 17.20 16.60 -4.12
C MET A 257 17.97 17.91 -3.84
N PRO A 258 17.85 18.95 -4.70
CA PRO A 258 18.46 20.24 -4.42
C PRO A 258 18.11 20.68 -3.01
N LYS A 259 19.07 21.29 -2.30
CA LYS A 259 18.82 21.89 -0.97
C LYS A 259 17.70 22.94 -1.13
N GLY A 260 16.48 22.55 -0.79
CA GLY A 260 15.27 23.33 -1.00
C GLY A 260 14.05 22.42 -0.94
N ARG A 261 13.03 22.83 -0.19
CA ARG A 261 11.81 22.05 0.08
C ARG A 261 10.90 22.07 -1.16
N ASN A 262 11.35 21.50 -2.27
CA ASN A 262 10.54 21.37 -3.47
C ASN A 262 9.49 20.27 -3.25
N VAL A 263 8.36 20.68 -2.71
CA VAL A 263 7.19 19.83 -2.50
C VAL A 263 6.60 19.46 -3.85
N THR A 264 6.64 18.19 -4.23
CA THR A 264 5.93 17.70 -5.42
C THR A 264 4.49 17.33 -5.04
N THR A 265 3.54 17.93 -5.75
CA THR A 265 2.10 17.69 -5.57
C THR A 265 1.64 16.76 -6.69
N MET A 266 1.18 15.57 -6.30
CA MET A 266 0.61 14.57 -7.21
C MET A 266 -0.90 14.54 -7.06
N VAL A 267 -1.61 14.62 -8.18
CA VAL A 267 -3.06 14.76 -8.25
C VAL A 267 -3.62 13.61 -9.09
N LEU A 268 -4.53 12.84 -8.50
CA LEU A 268 -5.28 11.80 -9.17
C LEU A 268 -6.33 12.46 -10.08
N HIS A 269 -6.25 12.17 -11.37
CA HIS A 269 -7.28 12.59 -12.30
C HIS A 269 -8.43 11.57 -12.28
N PRO A 270 -9.67 11.93 -11.87
CA PRO A 270 -10.76 10.97 -11.70
C PRO A 270 -11.10 10.23 -12.99
N GLN A 271 -11.23 10.95 -14.12
CA GLN A 271 -11.59 10.33 -15.40
C GLN A 271 -10.45 9.55 -16.07
N LEU A 272 -9.19 9.89 -15.82
CA LEU A 272 -8.04 9.24 -16.49
C LEU A 272 -7.43 8.10 -15.65
N MET A 273 -7.91 7.96 -14.40
CA MET A 273 -7.45 7.00 -13.39
C MET A 273 -5.93 6.95 -13.25
N ASP A 274 -5.29 8.12 -13.11
CA ASP A 274 -3.83 8.20 -13.03
C ASP A 274 -3.37 9.45 -12.27
N TYR A 275 -2.18 9.37 -11.68
CA TYR A 275 -1.58 10.42 -10.90
C TYR A 275 -0.66 11.28 -11.76
N PHE A 276 -0.95 12.57 -11.80
CA PHE A 276 -0.15 13.55 -12.52
C PHE A 276 0.48 14.54 -11.56
N LYS A 277 1.65 15.07 -11.93
CA LYS A 277 2.16 16.26 -11.25
C LYS A 277 1.23 17.44 -11.52
N ALA A 278 1.07 18.31 -10.54
CA ALA A 278 0.19 19.47 -10.63
C ALA A 278 0.54 20.40 -11.81
N ASP A 279 1.84 20.62 -12.08
CA ASP A 279 2.33 21.39 -13.22
C ASP A 279 1.98 20.72 -14.57
N VAL A 280 2.18 19.41 -14.70
CA VAL A 280 1.81 18.64 -15.91
C VAL A 280 0.32 18.77 -16.23
N LEU A 281 -0.56 18.76 -15.22
CA LEU A 281 -1.99 18.98 -15.45
C LEU A 281 -2.27 20.42 -15.90
N ALA A 282 -1.67 21.40 -15.24
CA ALA A 282 -1.86 22.82 -15.59
C ALA A 282 -1.38 23.09 -17.03
N ASP A 283 -0.21 22.57 -17.41
CA ASP A 283 0.39 22.76 -18.73
C ASP A 283 -0.44 22.09 -19.82
N ARG A 284 -0.88 20.84 -19.61
CA ARG A 284 -1.62 20.07 -20.62
C ARG A 284 -3.03 20.61 -20.85
N TYR A 285 -3.71 21.07 -19.81
CA TYR A 285 -5.05 21.65 -19.95
C TYR A 285 -5.01 23.12 -20.37
N GLY A 286 -3.92 23.84 -20.06
CA GLY A 286 -3.83 25.28 -20.31
C GLY A 286 -5.00 26.06 -19.70
N ASN A 287 -5.82 26.68 -20.54
CA ASN A 287 -7.01 27.42 -20.12
C ASN A 287 -8.26 26.55 -19.91
N LEU A 288 -8.24 25.28 -20.32
CA LEU A 288 -9.33 24.35 -20.11
C LEU A 288 -9.41 23.93 -18.65
N ARG A 289 -10.61 23.58 -18.20
CA ARG A 289 -10.87 23.20 -16.81
C ARG A 289 -11.20 21.72 -16.72
N ALA A 290 -10.44 20.99 -15.92
CA ALA A 290 -10.75 19.62 -15.51
C ALA A 290 -11.45 19.67 -14.15
N LEU A 291 -12.78 19.75 -14.16
CA LEU A 291 -13.56 19.87 -12.92
C LEU A 291 -13.60 18.53 -12.16
N CYS A 292 -13.57 18.59 -10.84
CA CYS A 292 -13.75 17.41 -9.99
C CYS A 292 -14.86 17.63 -8.96
N HIS A 293 -15.72 16.62 -8.82
CA HIS A 293 -16.89 16.64 -7.95
C HIS A 293 -16.71 15.83 -6.66
N CYS A 294 -15.49 15.41 -6.32
CA CYS A 294 -15.24 14.75 -5.04
C CYS A 294 -15.55 15.69 -3.87
N THR A 295 -15.74 15.12 -2.68
CA THR A 295 -16.10 15.85 -1.44
C THR A 295 -15.09 16.94 -1.05
N VAL A 296 -13.83 16.82 -1.51
CA VAL A 296 -12.77 17.82 -1.30
C VAL A 296 -12.81 18.93 -2.35
N CYS A 297 -12.94 18.59 -3.64
CA CYS A 297 -12.87 19.56 -4.73
C CYS A 297 -14.15 20.36 -4.90
N GLN A 298 -15.32 19.75 -4.69
CA GLN A 298 -16.63 20.43 -4.74
C GLN A 298 -16.86 21.25 -6.02
N GLY A 299 -16.51 20.67 -7.18
CA GLY A 299 -16.65 21.31 -8.49
C GLY A 299 -15.47 22.19 -8.91
N ARG A 300 -14.44 22.34 -8.08
CA ARG A 300 -13.22 23.08 -8.45
C ARG A 300 -12.35 22.28 -9.44
N SER A 301 -11.58 23.01 -10.26
CA SER A 301 -10.67 22.39 -11.23
C SER A 301 -9.47 21.74 -10.54
N ILE A 302 -9.10 20.53 -10.95
CA ILE A 302 -7.88 19.86 -10.46
C ILE A 302 -6.61 20.50 -11.01
N THR A 303 -6.69 21.33 -12.05
CA THR A 303 -5.55 22.10 -12.59
C THR A 303 -5.14 23.28 -11.70
N ARG A 304 -5.90 23.58 -10.62
CA ARG A 304 -5.57 24.68 -9.69
C ARG A 304 -4.43 24.34 -8.72
N PHE A 305 -4.16 23.05 -8.48
CA PHE A 305 -3.12 22.64 -7.54
C PHE A 305 -1.74 23.17 -7.99
N ARG A 306 -0.88 23.50 -7.03
CA ARG A 306 0.51 23.94 -7.22
C ARG A 306 1.45 23.14 -6.33
N HIS A 307 2.76 23.34 -6.54
CA HIS A 307 3.83 22.72 -5.77
C HIS A 307 4.10 23.48 -4.46
N ASN A 308 3.20 23.34 -3.48
CA ASN A 308 3.35 23.89 -2.15
C ASN A 308 2.73 22.96 -1.08
N PRO A 309 3.11 23.09 0.22
CA PRO A 309 2.62 22.20 1.27
C PRO A 309 1.09 22.18 1.45
N GLY A 310 0.40 23.32 1.28
CA GLY A 310 -1.06 23.41 1.46
C GLY A 310 -1.80 22.64 0.36
N ASP A 311 -1.40 22.87 -0.88
CA ASP A 311 -1.96 22.16 -2.05
C ASP A 311 -1.59 20.68 -2.05
N GLN A 312 -0.41 20.31 -1.54
CA GLN A 312 -0.04 18.90 -1.40
C GLN A 312 -0.98 18.18 -0.44
N GLU A 313 -1.28 18.79 0.70
CA GLU A 313 -2.20 18.21 1.67
C GLU A 313 -3.62 18.10 1.10
N GLU A 314 -4.13 19.18 0.50
CA GLU A 314 -5.44 19.15 -0.15
C GLU A 314 -5.49 18.15 -1.32
N ALA A 315 -4.42 18.01 -2.10
CA ALA A 315 -4.32 17.03 -3.17
C ALA A 315 -4.32 15.59 -2.64
N ASN A 316 -3.61 15.32 -1.54
CA ASN A 316 -3.64 14.01 -0.90
C ASN A 316 -5.05 13.62 -0.45
N ARG A 317 -5.79 14.56 0.15
CA ARG A 317 -7.20 14.34 0.53
C ARG A 317 -8.10 14.14 -0.70
N HIS A 318 -7.93 14.95 -1.75
CA HIS A 318 -8.62 14.79 -3.03
C HIS A 318 -8.37 13.41 -3.64
N ASN A 319 -7.12 12.95 -3.62
CA ASN A 319 -6.74 11.64 -4.18
C ASN A 319 -7.52 10.53 -3.49
N VAL A 320 -7.56 10.52 -2.15
CA VAL A 320 -8.32 9.53 -1.38
C VAL A 320 -9.82 9.65 -1.66
N ALA A 321 -10.38 10.86 -1.58
CA ALA A 321 -11.79 11.11 -1.88
C ALA A 321 -12.20 10.78 -3.33
N THR A 322 -11.23 10.61 -4.24
CA THR A 322 -11.49 10.23 -5.63
C THR A 322 -11.62 8.72 -5.80
N TRP A 323 -10.74 7.93 -5.16
CA TRP A 323 -10.79 6.48 -5.30
C TRP A 323 -11.67 5.78 -4.27
N LEU A 324 -12.02 6.43 -3.15
CA LEU A 324 -12.92 5.85 -2.14
C LEU A 324 -14.26 5.38 -2.72
N PRO A 325 -14.96 6.16 -3.57
CA PRO A 325 -16.18 5.68 -4.22
C PRO A 325 -15.97 4.46 -5.12
N TRP A 326 -14.79 4.31 -5.74
CA TRP A 326 -14.46 3.12 -6.55
C TRP A 326 -14.24 1.89 -5.66
N ALA A 327 -13.54 2.07 -4.53
CA ALA A 327 -13.35 1.03 -3.54
C ALA A 327 -14.70 0.52 -3.00
N ASP A 328 -15.56 1.45 -2.60
CA ASP A 328 -16.90 1.19 -2.06
C ASP A 328 -17.82 0.47 -3.07
N ASP A 329 -17.74 0.82 -4.36
CA ASP A 329 -18.45 0.10 -5.43
C ASP A 329 -17.94 -1.35 -5.61
N LEU A 330 -16.62 -1.54 -5.61
CA LEU A 330 -16.01 -2.89 -5.70
C LEU A 330 -16.35 -3.76 -4.50
N GLN A 331 -16.40 -3.19 -3.30
CA GLN A 331 -16.74 -3.91 -2.06
C GLN A 331 -18.20 -4.36 -2.04
N ARG A 332 -19.12 -3.52 -2.52
CA ARG A 332 -20.53 -3.91 -2.70
C ARG A 332 -20.75 -4.91 -3.82
N THR A 333 -19.81 -5.00 -4.75
CA THR A 333 -19.88 -5.97 -5.84
C THR A 333 -19.43 -7.35 -5.35
N THR A 334 -20.24 -8.37 -5.67
CA THR A 334 -19.95 -9.77 -5.35
C THR A 334 -18.55 -10.17 -5.84
N ALA A 335 -17.76 -10.75 -4.94
CA ALA A 335 -16.40 -11.20 -5.24
C ALA A 335 -16.36 -12.21 -6.40
N GLY A 336 -15.22 -12.28 -7.09
CA GLY A 336 -15.04 -13.14 -8.27
C GLY A 336 -15.34 -12.41 -9.57
N ALA A 337 -16.04 -13.08 -10.49
CA ALA A 337 -16.21 -12.59 -11.87
C ALA A 337 -16.91 -11.22 -11.95
N ASP A 338 -17.91 -10.97 -11.10
CA ASP A 338 -18.68 -9.73 -11.08
C ASP A 338 -17.80 -8.54 -10.67
N ARG A 339 -17.02 -8.69 -9.59
CA ARG A 339 -16.07 -7.65 -9.13
C ARG A 339 -14.97 -7.38 -10.16
N ILE A 340 -14.46 -8.43 -10.81
CA ILE A 340 -13.48 -8.29 -11.91
C ILE A 340 -14.08 -7.49 -13.07
N GLU A 341 -15.33 -7.78 -13.46
CA GLU A 341 -16.01 -7.07 -14.54
C GLU A 341 -16.34 -5.62 -14.17
N ALA A 342 -16.74 -5.35 -12.92
CA ALA A 342 -16.96 -3.99 -12.43
C ALA A 342 -15.67 -3.15 -12.52
N TRP A 343 -14.54 -3.71 -12.07
CA TRP A 343 -13.23 -3.06 -12.20
C TRP A 343 -12.82 -2.85 -13.67
N ARG A 344 -13.00 -3.87 -14.52
CA ARG A 344 -12.70 -3.78 -15.96
C ARG A 344 -13.47 -2.65 -16.63
N ARG A 345 -14.76 -2.51 -16.33
CA ARG A 345 -15.61 -1.44 -16.87
C ARG A 345 -15.08 -0.07 -16.49
N LEU A 346 -14.78 0.14 -15.21
CA LEU A 346 -14.20 1.39 -14.73
C LEU A 346 -12.91 1.75 -15.47
N CYS A 347 -12.03 0.77 -15.68
CA CYS A 347 -10.79 0.96 -16.42
C CYS A 347 -11.04 1.24 -17.92
N SER A 348 -11.97 0.53 -18.55
CA SER A 348 -12.38 0.76 -19.95
C SER A 348 -12.91 2.19 -20.14
N ASP A 349 -13.74 2.68 -19.21
CA ASP A 349 -14.26 4.05 -19.24
C ASP A 349 -13.11 5.06 -19.14
N ALA A 350 -12.09 4.80 -18.32
CA ALA A 350 -10.90 5.66 -18.24
C ALA A 350 -10.03 5.62 -19.51
N VAL A 351 -9.92 4.48 -20.18
CA VAL A 351 -9.27 4.37 -21.49
C VAL A 351 -9.99 5.22 -22.53
N GLN A 352 -11.33 5.16 -22.57
CA GLN A 352 -12.15 5.97 -23.48
C GLN A 352 -12.05 7.46 -23.15
N ALA A 353 -12.10 7.84 -21.87
CA ALA A 353 -11.97 9.22 -21.42
C ALA A 353 -10.62 9.84 -21.82
N ARG A 354 -9.53 9.07 -21.79
CA ARG A 354 -8.23 9.50 -22.30
C ARG A 354 -8.26 9.86 -23.78
N GLN A 355 -8.94 9.06 -24.59
CA GLN A 355 -9.12 9.36 -26.02
C GLN A 355 -9.92 10.66 -26.22
N GLN A 356 -11.07 10.78 -25.55
CA GLN A 356 -11.92 11.96 -25.65
C GLN A 356 -11.19 13.24 -25.23
N ILE A 357 -10.42 13.18 -24.14
CA ILE A 357 -9.65 14.33 -23.65
C ILE A 357 -8.51 14.67 -24.62
N ARG A 358 -7.83 13.69 -25.23
CA ARG A 358 -6.82 13.96 -26.28
C ARG A 358 -7.40 14.73 -27.46
N GLU A 359 -8.57 14.31 -27.92
CA GLU A 359 -9.29 14.97 -29.01
C GLU A 359 -9.69 16.40 -28.62
N GLN A 360 -10.21 16.60 -27.40
CA GLN A 360 -10.57 17.92 -26.87
C GLN A 360 -9.37 18.87 -26.74
N LEU A 361 -8.20 18.34 -26.37
CA LEU A 361 -6.98 19.12 -26.22
C LEU A 361 -6.28 19.40 -27.56
N GLY A 362 -6.69 18.75 -28.65
CA GLY A 362 -6.01 18.84 -29.95
C GLY A 362 -4.55 18.38 -29.91
N SER A 363 -4.18 17.58 -28.91
CA SER A 363 -2.80 17.13 -28.67
C SER A 363 -2.74 15.61 -28.67
N PRO A 364 -2.20 14.99 -29.74
CA PRO A 364 -2.16 13.54 -29.84
C PRO A 364 -1.28 12.92 -28.76
N ASP A 365 -0.29 13.61 -28.20
CA ASP A 365 0.60 13.03 -27.19
C ASP A 365 0.16 13.30 -25.74
N ALA A 366 -0.93 14.06 -25.54
CA ALA A 366 -1.46 14.30 -24.21
C ALA A 366 -2.04 13.00 -23.62
N PHE A 367 -1.77 12.74 -22.34
CA PHE A 367 -2.44 11.67 -21.57
C PHE A 367 -2.47 10.29 -22.22
N GLU A 368 -1.38 9.88 -22.88
CA GLU A 368 -1.22 8.54 -23.43
C GLU A 368 -1.66 7.45 -22.43
N THR A 369 -2.51 6.53 -22.89
CA THR A 369 -3.04 5.46 -22.06
C THR A 369 -1.94 4.48 -21.68
N PRO A 370 -1.60 4.36 -20.38
CA PRO A 370 -0.53 3.49 -19.95
C PRO A 370 -0.93 2.02 -20.12
N ARG A 371 0.06 1.17 -20.33
CA ARG A 371 -0.13 -0.27 -20.56
C ARG A 371 -0.98 -0.93 -19.48
N TRP A 372 -0.63 -0.71 -18.21
CA TRP A 372 -1.34 -1.34 -17.09
C TRP A 372 -2.84 -1.02 -17.10
N LEU A 373 -3.24 0.20 -17.49
CA LEU A 373 -4.66 0.59 -17.55
C LEU A 373 -5.38 -0.13 -18.68
N LYS A 374 -4.73 -0.30 -19.83
CA LYS A 374 -5.24 -1.11 -20.94
C LYS A 374 -5.45 -2.56 -20.53
N THR A 375 -4.47 -3.14 -19.82
CA THR A 375 -4.57 -4.49 -19.29
C THR A 375 -5.69 -4.65 -18.26
N TRP A 376 -5.89 -3.64 -17.40
CA TRP A 376 -7.03 -3.60 -16.48
C TRP A 376 -8.36 -3.51 -17.22
N ALA A 377 -8.42 -2.76 -18.32
CA ALA A 377 -9.58 -2.67 -19.21
C ALA A 377 -9.83 -3.95 -20.05
N GLY A 378 -8.96 -4.96 -19.97
CA GLY A 378 -9.13 -6.26 -20.62
C GLY A 378 -8.32 -6.43 -21.91
N GLU A 379 -7.45 -5.49 -22.28
CA GLU A 379 -6.47 -5.73 -23.34
C GLU A 379 -5.42 -6.76 -22.91
N PRO A 380 -4.83 -7.53 -23.84
CA PRO A 380 -3.70 -8.40 -23.53
C PRO A 380 -2.51 -7.61 -22.98
N ASP A 381 -1.84 -8.17 -21.95
CA ASP A 381 -0.68 -7.57 -21.28
C ASP A 381 0.59 -7.49 -22.15
#